data_AF-A0A9E7JDT9-F1
#
_entry.id   AF-A0A9E7JDT9-F1
#
_cell.length_a   1.000
_cell.length_b   1.000
_cell.length_c   1.000
_cell.angle_alpha   90.00
_cell.angle_beta   90.00
_cell.angle_gamma   90.00
#
_symmetry.space_group_name_H-M   'P 1'
#
loop_
_entity.id
_entity.type
_entity.pdbx_description
1 polymer ?
#
loop_
_entity_poly.entity_id
_entity_poly.type
_entity_poly.pdbx_seq_one_letter_code
_entity_poly.pdbx_strand_id
1 'polypeptide(L)'
;MNQREVIDTLSFQAKIEPSFTQLVWQKLEEENREFFEAYHVRLILKNQILVFNRLLEKQVELMQRACPSGVAAVPHPNGSNSSCMSI
;
A
#
# COMPACT_ATOMS: atom_id res chain seq x y z
N MET A 1 5.68 1.16 -10.85
CA MET A 1 5.22 2.41 -11.47
C MET A 1 4.25 2.02 -12.55
N ASN A 2 3.07 2.62 -12.61
CA ASN A 2 2.10 2.49 -13.69
C ASN A 2 2.46 3.45 -14.86
N GLN A 3 1.77 3.34 -15.99
CA GLN A 3 2.03 4.15 -17.18
C GLN A 3 2.02 5.66 -16.88
N ARG A 4 1.04 6.14 -16.10
CA ARG A 4 0.95 7.56 -15.73
C ARG A 4 2.16 8.01 -14.91
N GLU A 5 2.54 7.23 -13.89
CA GLU A 5 3.72 7.52 -13.07
C GLU A 5 4.99 7.57 -13.93
N VAL A 6 5.12 6.71 -14.95
CA VAL A 6 6.24 6.73 -15.89
C VAL A 6 6.22 8.00 -16.75
N ILE A 7 5.07 8.35 -17.34
CA ILE A 7 4.90 9.57 -18.13
C ILE A 7 5.23 10.81 -17.31
N ASP A 8 4.65 10.92 -16.11
CA ASP A 8 4.85 12.06 -15.22
C ASP A 8 6.33 12.16 -14.79
N THR A 9 6.96 11.02 -14.47
CA THR A 9 8.38 10.97 -14.06
C THR A 9 9.32 11.38 -15.18
N LEU A 10 9.13 10.85 -16.40
CA LEU A 10 9.99 11.15 -17.54
C LEU A 10 9.79 12.59 -18.05
N SER A 11 8.56 13.10 -18.01
CA SER A 11 8.27 14.50 -18.27
C SER A 11 8.96 15.41 -17.26
N PHE A 12 8.84 15.10 -15.96
CA PHE A 12 9.42 15.94 -14.92
C PHE A 12 10.95 15.91 -14.90
N GLN A 13 11.56 14.71 -14.89
CA GLN A 13 12.99 14.51 -14.69
C GLN A 13 13.80 14.66 -15.97
N ALA A 14 13.32 14.13 -17.09
CA ALA A 14 14.05 14.10 -18.36
C ALA A 14 13.53 15.09 -19.40
N LYS A 15 12.47 15.87 -19.08
CA LYS A 15 11.83 16.83 -19.99
C LYS A 15 11.36 16.21 -21.30
N ILE A 16 11.02 14.91 -21.25
CA ILE A 16 10.47 14.20 -22.40
C ILE A 16 9.00 14.58 -22.54
N GLU A 17 8.59 14.88 -23.76
CA GLU A 17 7.20 15.24 -24.03
C GLU A 17 6.27 14.05 -23.72
N PRO A 18 5.14 14.27 -23.00
CA PRO A 18 4.25 13.19 -22.58
C PRO A 18 3.72 12.32 -23.72
N SER A 19 3.34 12.92 -24.85
CA SER A 19 2.78 12.18 -26.00
C SER A 19 3.83 11.26 -26.64
N PHE A 20 5.11 11.67 -26.67
CA PHE A 20 6.21 10.80 -27.09
C PHE A 20 6.35 9.58 -26.18
N THR A 21 6.33 9.78 -24.86
CA THR A 21 6.41 8.66 -23.90
C THR A 21 5.20 7.73 -24.02
N GLN A 22 4.00 8.29 -24.22
CA GLN A 22 2.78 7.52 -24.43
C GLN A 22 2.87 6.65 -25.70
N LEU A 23 3.38 7.21 -26.79
CA LEU A 23 3.55 6.48 -28.05
C LEU A 23 4.54 5.32 -27.90
N VAL A 24 5.69 5.55 -27.28
CA VAL A 24 6.68 4.50 -27.02
C VAL A 24 6.11 3.41 -26.12
N TRP A 25 5.36 3.80 -25.07
CA TRP A 25 4.71 2.84 -24.19
C TRP A 25 3.71 1.95 -24.94
N GLN A 26 2.86 2.54 -25.78
CA GLN A 26 1.92 1.79 -26.62
C GLN A 26 2.65 0.78 -27.51
N LYS A 27 3.76 1.18 -28.15
CA LYS A 27 4.57 0.28 -28.97
C LYS A 27 5.19 -0.85 -28.17
N LEU A 28 5.71 -0.57 -26.98
CA LEU A 28 6.25 -1.61 -26.10
C LEU A 28 5.18 -2.64 -25.70
N GLU A 29 3.96 -2.17 -25.40
CA GLU A 29 2.84 -3.04 -25.02
C GLU A 29 2.32 -3.88 -26.19
N GLU A 30 2.26 -3.30 -27.40
CA GLU A 30 1.90 -4.02 -28.63
C GLU A 30 2.90 -5.14 -28.94
N GLU A 31 4.20 -4.85 -28.87
CA GLU A 31 5.27 -5.78 -29.26
C GLU A 31 5.57 -6.83 -28.18
N ASN A 32 5.22 -6.57 -26.91
CA ASN A 32 5.59 -7.42 -25.77
C ASN A 32 4.37 -7.80 -24.92
N ARG A 33 3.26 -8.19 -25.56
CA ARG A 33 1.96 -8.39 -24.90
C ARG A 33 2.00 -9.30 -23.67
N GLU A 34 2.62 -10.48 -23.77
CA GLU A 34 2.70 -11.43 -22.65
C GLU A 34 3.40 -10.84 -21.42
N PHE A 35 4.45 -10.06 -21.64
CA PHE A 35 5.15 -9.36 -20.56
C PHE A 35 4.23 -8.32 -19.90
N PHE A 36 3.50 -7.53 -20.69
CA PHE A 36 2.62 -6.49 -20.18
C PHE A 36 1.40 -7.06 -19.43
N GLU A 37 0.86 -8.20 -19.86
CA GLU A 37 -0.17 -8.92 -19.10
C GLU A 37 0.31 -9.28 -17.69
N ALA A 38 1.49 -9.89 -17.57
CA ALA A 38 2.08 -10.21 -16.27
C ALA A 38 2.43 -8.95 -15.45
N TYR A 39 2.92 -7.91 -16.11
CA TYR A 39 3.23 -6.62 -15.49
C TYR A 39 1.98 -5.94 -14.89
N HIS A 40 0.84 -5.96 -15.60
CA HIS A 40 -0.41 -5.39 -15.12
C HIS A 40 -0.95 -6.16 -13.92
N VAL A 41 -0.91 -7.49 -13.94
CA VAL A 41 -1.25 -8.32 -12.77
C VAL A 41 -0.36 -7.96 -11.58
N ARG A 42 0.96 -7.83 -11.79
CA ARG A 42 1.90 -7.42 -10.75
C ARG A 42 1.58 -6.03 -10.20
N LEU A 43 1.15 -5.10 -11.04
CA LEU A 43 0.79 -3.74 -10.63
C LEU A 43 -0.45 -3.74 -9.72
N ILE A 44 -1.48 -4.52 -10.08
CA ILE A 44 -2.69 -4.70 -9.26
C ILE A 44 -2.32 -5.31 -7.91
N LEU A 45 -1.53 -6.39 -7.91
CA LEU A 45 -1.08 -7.06 -6.70
C LEU A 45 -0.31 -6.11 -5.78
N LYS A 46 0.61 -5.32 -6.33
CA LYS A 46 1.34 -4.29 -5.56
C LYS A 46 0.37 -3.30 -4.89
N ASN A 47 -0.65 -2.86 -5.62
CA ASN A 47 -1.64 -1.92 -5.07
C ASN A 47 -2.48 -2.56 -3.95
N GLN A 48 -2.89 -3.82 -4.12
CA GLN A 48 -3.61 -4.57 -3.09
C GLN A 48 -2.78 -4.71 -1.80
N ILE A 49 -1.50 -5.07 -1.91
CA ILE A 49 -0.58 -5.15 -0.77
C ILE A 49 -0.45 -3.78 -0.08
N LEU A 50 -0.34 -2.70 -0.85
CA LEU A 50 -0.23 -1.35 -0.28
C LEU A 50 -1.49 -0.93 0.48
N VAL A 51 -2.68 -1.22 -0.07
CA VAL A 51 -3.94 -0.97 0.63
C VAL A 51 -4.06 -1.83 1.88
N PHE A 52 -3.71 -3.10 1.80
CA PHE A 52 -3.71 -4.00 2.95
C PHE A 52 -2.79 -3.50 4.08
N ASN A 53 -1.57 -3.08 3.76
CA ASN A 53 -0.65 -2.52 4.75
C ASN A 53 -1.21 -1.27 5.43
N ARG A 54 -1.88 -0.37 4.69
CA ARG A 54 -2.56 0.80 5.28
C ARG A 54 -3.69 0.40 6.21
N LEU A 55 -4.43 -0.65 5.88
CA LEU A 55 -5.49 -1.16 6.75
C LEU A 55 -4.92 -1.77 8.03
N LEU A 56 -3.80 -2.51 7.93
CA LEU A 56 -3.09 -3.03 9.11
C LEU A 56 -2.56 -1.91 10.01
N GLU A 57 -1.94 -0.87 9.44
CA GLU A 57 -1.53 0.32 10.18
C GLU A 57 -2.72 0.94 10.92
N LYS A 58 -3.87 1.07 10.24
CA LYS A 58 -5.07 1.62 10.86
C LYS A 58 -5.61 0.76 12.00
N GLN A 59 -5.57 -0.56 11.84
CA GLN A 59 -5.96 -1.49 12.89
C GLN A 59 -5.09 -1.31 14.13
N VAL A 60 -3.77 -1.21 13.96
CA VAL A 60 -2.82 -0.98 15.06
C VAL A 60 -3.12 0.34 15.78
N GLU A 61 -3.32 1.43 15.05
CA GLU A 61 -3.69 2.74 15.64
C GLU A 61 -4.96 2.65 16.49
N LEU A 62 -5.99 1.94 16.00
CA LEU A 62 -7.25 1.78 16.71
C LEU A 62 -7.09 0.94 17.99
N MET A 63 -6.30 -0.13 17.95
CA MET A 63 -6.00 -0.95 19.12
C MET A 63 -5.24 -0.16 20.19
N GLN A 64 -4.25 0.64 19.77
CA GLN A 64 -3.51 1.53 20.68
C GLN A 64 -4.42 2.60 21.30
N ARG A 65 -5.40 3.11 20.55
CA ARG A 65 -6.36 4.10 21.06
C ARG A 65 -7.43 3.49 21.97
N ALA A 66 -7.86 2.26 21.70
CA ALA A 66 -8.87 1.54 22.48
C ALA A 66 -8.32 1.06 23.83
N CYS A 67 -7.00 0.88 23.95
CA CYS A 67 -6.31 0.67 25.23
C CYS A 67 -5.66 1.99 25.67
N PRO A 68 -6.31 2.84 26.49
CA PRO A 68 -5.57 3.84 27.22
C PRO A 68 -4.67 3.08 28.20
N SER A 69 -3.38 2.97 27.90
CA SER A 69 -2.36 2.68 28.90
C SER A 69 -2.34 3.84 29.89
N GLY A 70 -3.29 3.80 30.80
CA GLY A 70 -3.71 4.92 31.63
C GLY A 70 -4.69 4.45 32.68
N VAL A 71 -4.39 3.34 33.34
CA VAL A 71 -4.92 3.09 34.69
C VAL A 71 -3.69 2.88 35.54
N ALA A 72 -3.37 3.90 36.36
CA ALA A 72 -2.55 3.69 37.53
C ALA A 72 -3.07 2.42 38.20
N ALA A 73 -2.22 1.39 38.27
CA ALA A 73 -2.55 0.15 38.93
C ALA A 73 -2.83 0.46 40.40
N VAL A 74 -4.10 0.73 40.72
CA VAL A 74 -4.57 0.63 42.09
C VAL A 74 -4.62 -0.86 42.38
N PRO A 75 -3.84 -1.36 43.35
CA PRO A 75 -3.82 -2.78 43.66
C PRO A 75 -5.18 -3.16 44.25
N HIS A 76 -6.05 -3.73 43.42
CA HIS A 76 -7.25 -4.42 43.90
C HIS A 76 -6.87 -5.88 44.17
N PRO A 77 -7.06 -6.38 45.39
CA PRO A 77 -6.95 -7.80 45.66
C PRO A 77 -8.20 -8.47 45.09
N ASN A 78 -8.02 -9.60 44.42
CA ASN A 78 -9.03 -10.46 43.80
C ASN A 78 -9.58 -10.06 42.42
N GLY A 79 -9.31 -10.97 41.48
CA GLY A 79 -10.38 -11.57 40.70
C GLY A 79 -10.39 -11.19 39.22
N SER A 80 -9.90 -12.13 38.40
CA SER A 80 -10.23 -12.28 36.98
C SER A 80 -9.51 -11.36 36.00
N ASN A 81 -8.29 -11.78 35.64
CA ASN A 81 -7.61 -11.34 34.41
C ASN A 81 -8.42 -11.82 33.19
N SER A 82 -9.26 -10.94 32.65
CA SER A 82 -9.75 -11.08 31.28
C SER A 82 -8.61 -10.66 30.36
N SER A 83 -7.74 -11.63 30.03
CA SER A 83 -6.69 -11.45 29.04
C SER A 83 -7.34 -11.07 27.71
N CYS A 84 -7.01 -9.88 27.23
CA CYS A 84 -7.28 -9.47 25.86
C CYS A 84 -6.63 -10.52 24.93
N MET A 85 -7.45 -11.36 24.29
CA MET A 85 -7.00 -12.38 23.36
C MET A 85 -6.36 -11.70 22.16
N SER A 86 -5.05 -11.81 22.05
CA SER A 86 -4.29 -11.57 20.83
C SER A 86 -4.48 -12.77 19.90
N ILE A 87 -5.17 -12.57 18.77
CA ILE A 87 -5.06 -13.41 17.57
C ILE A 87 -4.64 -12.49 16.43
#